data_AF-A0A961PYG2-F1
#
_entry.id   AF-A0A961PYG2-F1
#
_cell.length_a   1.000
_cell.length_b   1.000
_cell.length_c   1.000
_cell.angle_alpha   90.00
_cell.angle_beta   90.00
_cell.angle_gamma   90.00
#
_symmetry.space_group_name_H-M   'P 1'
#
loop_
_entity.id
_entity.type
_entity.pdbx_description
1 polymer ?
#
loop_
_entity_poly.entity_id
_entity_poly.type
_entity_poly.pdbx_seq_one_letter_code
_entity_poly.pdbx_strand_id
1 'polypeptide(L)'
;LPLYGVNHLAGHALTPRLVADLDFPYLMLLVSGGHCQFLAVTGPERFHRMGGTIDDAPGEAFDKIARHLGFPPPGGPTLEAEALGGDPERFDFPRPLLDREGCDLSFSGLKTAVRRACDRLVAAQGGITRADRADLCAGFQAAVTATLEEKTRRALRAFAARHGVTTLAVAGGVAANRSIRAALETVAAAEGFAWLAPPGPLCTDNGAITAWAAAERMALRGPDALDLPARPRWPLDAEAAPMLGSGRKGAKA
;
A
#
# COMPACT_ATOMS: atom_id res chain seq x y z
N LEU A 1 15.71 -32.17 2.92
CA LEU A 1 16.03 -30.75 2.65
C LEU A 1 15.67 -29.92 3.88
N PRO A 2 16.40 -28.84 4.21
CA PRO A 2 16.04 -27.92 5.30
C PRO A 2 14.74 -27.15 4.98
N LEU A 3 14.01 -26.74 6.03
CA LEU A 3 12.79 -25.91 5.93
C LEU A 3 13.06 -24.51 6.48
N TYR A 4 12.57 -23.49 5.78
CA TYR A 4 12.56 -22.11 6.26
C TYR A 4 11.16 -21.53 6.09
N GLY A 5 10.46 -21.28 7.19
CA GLY A 5 9.15 -20.65 7.19
C GLY A 5 9.28 -19.14 7.02
N VAL A 6 8.64 -18.58 6.00
CA VAL A 6 8.76 -17.15 5.63
C VAL A 6 7.47 -16.41 5.92
N ASN A 7 7.57 -15.23 6.55
CA ASN A 7 6.45 -14.31 6.64
C ASN A 7 6.16 -13.75 5.25
N HIS A 8 4.92 -13.91 4.77
CA HIS A 8 4.50 -13.44 3.46
C HIS A 8 4.84 -11.96 3.20
N LEU A 9 4.65 -11.08 4.19
CA LEU A 9 4.97 -9.67 4.08
C LEU A 9 6.48 -9.38 4.10
N ALA A 10 7.27 -10.22 4.77
CA ALA A 10 8.73 -10.13 4.71
C ALA A 10 9.23 -10.42 3.29
N GLY A 11 8.58 -11.36 2.59
CA GLY A 11 8.81 -11.61 1.17
C GLY A 11 8.73 -10.33 0.36
N HIS A 12 7.59 -9.63 0.44
CA HIS A 12 7.41 -8.35 -0.25
C HIS A 12 8.37 -7.25 0.21
N ALA A 13 8.63 -7.14 1.52
CA ALA A 13 9.53 -6.13 2.07
C ALA A 13 11.00 -6.30 1.65
N LEU A 14 11.43 -7.53 1.36
CA LEU A 14 12.78 -7.86 0.89
C LEU A 14 12.92 -7.93 -0.64
N THR A 15 11.81 -7.92 -1.38
CA THR A 15 11.84 -7.87 -2.86
C THR A 15 12.71 -6.75 -3.45
N PRO A 16 12.81 -5.54 -2.87
CA PRO A 16 13.71 -4.51 -3.39
C PRO A 16 15.18 -4.97 -3.47
N ARG A 17 15.63 -5.79 -2.52
CA ARG A 17 16.98 -6.37 -2.50
C ARG A 17 17.18 -7.52 -3.47
N LEU A 18 16.09 -8.16 -3.93
CA LEU A 18 16.15 -9.18 -4.98
C LEU A 18 16.47 -8.56 -6.35
N VAL A 19 16.05 -7.31 -6.58
CA VAL A 19 16.09 -6.67 -7.89
C VAL A 19 17.20 -5.62 -8.02
N ALA A 20 17.78 -5.20 -6.91
CA ALA A 20 18.83 -4.20 -6.85
C ALA A 20 19.77 -4.49 -5.68
N ASP A 21 21.02 -4.07 -5.82
CA ASP A 21 21.97 -4.05 -4.71
C ASP A 21 21.62 -2.87 -3.77
N LEU A 22 20.72 -3.14 -2.82
CA LEU A 22 20.13 -2.14 -1.93
C LEU A 22 20.50 -2.40 -0.48
N ASP A 23 21.35 -1.58 0.11
CA ASP A 23 21.69 -1.70 1.53
C ASP A 23 20.54 -1.40 2.49
N PHE A 24 20.59 -1.99 3.67
CA PHE A 24 19.78 -1.56 4.80
C PHE A 24 20.41 -0.32 5.47
N PRO A 25 19.63 0.62 6.03
CA PRO A 25 18.18 0.62 6.08
C PRO A 25 17.54 1.33 4.87
N TYR A 26 16.33 0.92 4.50
CA TYR A 26 15.48 1.63 3.54
C TYR A 26 14.03 1.71 4.03
N LEU A 27 13.29 2.70 3.52
CA LEU A 27 11.85 2.81 3.77
C LEU A 27 11.09 2.05 2.69
N MET A 28 10.17 1.18 3.09
CA MET A 28 9.31 0.42 2.20
C MET A 28 7.86 0.90 2.33
N LEU A 29 7.22 1.28 1.22
CA LEU A 29 5.77 1.39 1.12
C LEU A 29 5.21 0.15 0.42
N LEU A 30 4.49 -0.67 1.19
CA LEU A 30 3.66 -1.75 0.64
C LEU A 30 2.28 -1.18 0.37
N VAL A 31 1.85 -1.16 -0.90
CA VAL A 31 0.55 -0.60 -1.32
C VAL A 31 -0.11 -1.54 -2.35
N SER A 32 -0.93 -2.45 -1.85
CA SER A 32 -1.58 -3.52 -2.63
C SER A 32 -3.11 -3.53 -2.43
N GLY A 33 -3.76 -4.56 -2.95
CA GLY A 33 -5.18 -4.83 -2.71
C GLY A 33 -5.50 -5.11 -1.24
N GLY A 34 -4.60 -5.75 -0.50
CA GLY A 34 -4.87 -6.20 0.88
C GLY A 34 -3.98 -5.56 1.95
N HIS A 35 -2.94 -4.83 1.56
CA HIS A 35 -1.97 -4.26 2.50
C HIS A 35 -1.63 -2.82 2.12
N CYS A 36 -1.55 -1.96 3.13
CA CYS A 36 -1.05 -0.61 2.98
C CYS A 36 -0.27 -0.23 4.23
N GLN A 37 1.05 -0.16 4.15
CA GLN A 37 1.91 0.15 5.30
C GLN A 37 3.28 0.71 4.91
N PHE A 38 3.79 1.57 5.78
CA PHE A 38 5.16 2.08 5.77
C PHE A 38 6.00 1.25 6.74
N LEU A 39 7.09 0.66 6.24
CA LEU A 39 7.99 -0.18 7.00
C LEU A 39 9.42 0.34 6.89
N ALA A 40 10.06 0.65 8.02
CA ALA A 40 11.50 0.80 8.06
C ALA A 40 12.13 -0.60 8.05
N VAL A 41 12.84 -0.93 6.97
CA VAL A 41 13.51 -2.22 6.83
C VAL A 41 14.97 -2.04 7.21
N THR A 42 15.38 -2.62 8.33
CA THR A 42 16.73 -2.43 8.91
C THR A 42 17.57 -3.71 8.92
N GLY A 43 17.03 -4.80 8.36
CA GLY A 43 17.71 -6.07 8.18
C GLY A 43 16.75 -7.17 7.73
N PRO A 44 17.26 -8.39 7.44
CA PRO A 44 16.46 -9.49 6.89
C PRO A 44 15.29 -9.97 7.76
N GLU A 45 15.37 -9.75 9.08
CA GLU A 45 14.30 -10.08 10.04
C GLU A 45 13.85 -8.87 10.87
N ARG A 46 14.31 -7.65 10.52
CA ARG A 46 14.07 -6.44 11.32
C ARG A 46 13.24 -5.42 10.53
N PHE A 47 11.94 -5.48 10.77
CA PHE A 47 10.95 -4.61 10.15
C PHE A 47 10.25 -3.80 11.24
N HIS A 48 10.23 -2.48 11.09
CA HIS A 48 9.51 -1.60 12.00
C HIS A 48 8.38 -0.88 11.28
N ARG A 49 7.14 -1.06 11.74
CA ARG A 49 5.97 -0.42 11.13
C ARG A 49 5.82 1.01 11.61
N MET A 50 5.96 1.95 10.68
CA MET A 50 5.83 3.39 10.93
C MET A 50 4.38 3.88 10.82
N GLY A 51 3.55 3.15 10.08
CA GLY A 51 2.11 3.38 9.94
C GLY A 51 1.50 2.44 8.93
N GLY A 52 0.17 2.36 8.91
CA GLY A 52 -0.55 1.51 7.97
C GLY A 52 -2.04 1.82 7.88
N THR A 53 -2.77 1.06 7.08
CA THR A 53 -4.22 1.23 7.01
C THR A 53 -4.88 0.75 8.30
N ILE A 54 -5.73 1.59 8.88
CA ILE A 54 -6.57 1.25 10.02
C ILE A 54 -7.93 0.68 9.58
N ASP A 55 -8.21 0.65 8.27
CA ASP A 55 -9.45 0.08 7.70
C ASP A 55 -9.25 -0.67 6.36
N ASP A 56 -9.78 -0.15 5.25
CA ASP A 56 -9.64 -0.70 3.90
C ASP A 56 -8.25 -0.36 3.35
N ALA A 57 -7.62 -1.28 2.62
CA ALA A 57 -6.45 -0.95 1.80
C ALA A 57 -6.89 -0.15 0.56
N PRO A 58 -6.00 0.67 -0.05
CA PRO A 58 -6.37 1.49 -1.19
C PRO A 58 -6.79 0.64 -2.39
N GLY A 59 -6.13 -0.49 -2.66
CA GLY A 59 -6.53 -1.36 -3.77
C GLY A 59 -7.92 -1.98 -3.57
N GLU A 60 -8.27 -2.36 -2.35
CA GLU A 60 -9.64 -2.78 -2.00
C GLU A 60 -10.65 -1.63 -2.17
N ALA A 61 -10.27 -0.38 -1.86
CA ALA A 61 -11.11 0.79 -2.12
C ALA A 61 -11.33 1.02 -3.63
N PHE A 62 -10.28 0.92 -4.45
CA PHE A 62 -10.38 0.94 -5.91
C PHE A 62 -11.35 -0.15 -6.41
N ASP A 63 -11.17 -1.41 -6.01
CA ASP A 63 -12.01 -2.51 -6.49
C ASP A 63 -13.49 -2.36 -6.07
N LYS A 64 -13.75 -1.89 -4.84
CA LYS A 64 -15.11 -1.65 -4.35
C LYS A 64 -15.79 -0.51 -5.10
N ILE A 65 -15.08 0.59 -5.36
CA ILE A 65 -15.63 1.73 -6.11
C ILE A 65 -15.86 1.35 -7.57
N ALA A 66 -14.91 0.64 -8.20
CA ALA A 66 -15.06 0.20 -9.57
C ALA A 66 -16.34 -0.64 -9.74
N ARG A 67 -16.54 -1.61 -8.84
CA ARG A 67 -17.75 -2.43 -8.80
C ARG A 67 -19.01 -1.60 -8.59
N HIS A 68 -18.98 -0.62 -7.70
CA HIS A 68 -20.12 0.24 -7.41
C HIS A 68 -20.52 1.11 -8.63
N LEU A 69 -19.53 1.53 -9.43
CA LEU A 69 -19.74 2.29 -10.67
C LEU A 69 -20.04 1.40 -11.89
N GLY A 70 -20.18 0.09 -11.70
CA GLY A 70 -20.56 -0.86 -12.75
C GLY A 70 -19.41 -1.33 -13.65
N PHE A 71 -18.16 -1.14 -13.23
CA PHE A 71 -17.00 -1.60 -14.00
C PHE A 71 -16.68 -3.09 -13.77
N PRO A 72 -16.17 -3.80 -14.80
CA PRO A 72 -15.62 -5.14 -14.61
C PRO A 72 -14.27 -5.10 -13.86
N PRO A 73 -13.87 -6.18 -13.18
CA PRO A 73 -12.53 -6.30 -12.62
C PRO A 73 -11.46 -6.40 -13.72
N PRO A 74 -10.20 -5.99 -13.46
CA PRO A 74 -9.69 -5.42 -12.21
C PRO A 74 -10.07 -3.94 -12.03
N GLY A 75 -10.40 -3.54 -10.79
CA GLY A 75 -10.97 -2.22 -10.52
C GLY A 75 -9.96 -1.08 -10.58
N GLY A 76 -8.74 -1.30 -10.04
CA GLY A 76 -7.66 -0.31 -10.05
C GLY A 76 -7.33 0.24 -11.46
N PRO A 77 -6.90 -0.61 -12.41
CA PRO A 77 -6.59 -0.18 -13.77
C PRO A 77 -7.79 0.44 -14.52
N THR A 78 -9.00 -0.07 -14.27
CA THR A 78 -10.21 0.44 -14.92
C THR A 78 -10.58 1.84 -14.42
N LEU A 79 -10.50 2.08 -13.11
CA LEU A 79 -10.71 3.41 -12.53
C LEU A 79 -9.64 4.40 -12.97
N GLU A 80 -8.37 3.98 -13.05
CA GLU A 80 -7.29 4.84 -13.55
C GLU A 80 -7.55 5.28 -15.00
N ALA A 81 -7.97 4.35 -15.86
CA ALA A 81 -8.27 4.66 -17.25
C ALA A 81 -9.44 5.65 -17.40
N GLU A 82 -10.49 5.48 -16.60
CA GLU A 82 -11.66 6.37 -16.65
C GLU A 82 -11.38 7.73 -15.99
N ALA A 83 -10.51 7.80 -14.99
CA ALA A 83 -10.09 9.04 -14.35
C ALA A 83 -9.36 10.00 -15.30
N LEU A 84 -8.74 9.51 -16.39
CA LEU A 84 -8.04 10.35 -17.37
C LEU A 84 -8.96 11.36 -18.08
N GLY A 85 -10.25 11.04 -18.19
CA GLY A 85 -11.24 11.89 -18.86
C GLY A 85 -12.12 12.70 -17.91
N GLY A 86 -11.82 12.69 -16.61
CA GLY A 86 -12.64 13.33 -15.58
C GLY A 86 -12.00 14.58 -14.98
N ASP A 87 -12.84 15.41 -14.37
CA ASP A 87 -12.47 16.54 -13.54
C ASP A 87 -12.24 16.09 -12.08
N PRO A 88 -10.99 16.15 -11.57
CA PRO A 88 -10.68 15.74 -10.20
C PRO A 88 -11.21 16.71 -9.13
N GLU A 89 -11.64 17.92 -9.50
CA GLU A 89 -12.11 18.96 -8.58
C GLU A 89 -13.62 19.04 -8.46
N ARG A 90 -14.37 18.39 -9.37
CA ARG A 90 -15.85 18.41 -9.36
C ARG A 90 -16.45 17.93 -8.03
N PHE A 91 -15.80 16.97 -7.36
CA PHE A 91 -16.26 16.42 -6.10
C PHE A 91 -15.23 16.65 -4.99
N ASP A 92 -15.65 17.33 -3.93
CA ASP A 92 -14.84 17.51 -2.73
C ASP A 92 -14.85 16.24 -1.87
N PHE A 93 -13.93 15.33 -2.16
CA PHE A 93 -13.75 14.10 -1.40
C PHE A 93 -12.80 14.28 -0.20
N PRO A 94 -13.06 13.62 0.94
CA PRO A 94 -12.19 13.75 2.10
C PRO A 94 -10.81 13.15 1.83
N ARG A 95 -9.77 13.73 2.45
CA ARG A 95 -8.42 13.15 2.53
C ARG A 95 -8.19 12.67 3.98
N PRO A 96 -8.56 11.42 4.33
CA PRO A 96 -8.66 11.00 5.72
C PRO A 96 -7.32 11.01 6.45
N LEU A 97 -7.35 11.30 7.75
CA LEU A 97 -6.20 11.29 8.67
C LEU A 97 -5.06 12.25 8.32
N LEU A 98 -5.26 13.19 7.37
CA LEU A 98 -4.27 14.25 7.12
C LEU A 98 -4.29 15.33 8.21
N ASP A 99 -5.39 15.42 8.97
CA ASP A 99 -5.64 16.34 10.09
C ASP A 99 -4.87 16.02 11.37
N ARG A 100 -4.24 14.84 11.45
CA ARG A 100 -3.52 14.34 12.63
C ARG A 100 -2.10 13.92 12.27
N GLU A 101 -1.22 13.88 13.27
CA GLU A 101 0.15 13.40 13.12
C GLU A 101 0.21 11.90 12.76
N GLY A 102 1.40 11.44 12.34
CA GLY A 102 1.66 10.04 12.04
C GLY A 102 1.36 9.61 10.61
N CYS A 103 1.69 8.34 10.33
CA CYS A 103 1.73 7.76 8.99
C CYS A 103 0.55 6.81 8.70
N ASP A 104 -0.43 6.74 9.60
CA ASP A 104 -1.61 5.89 9.43
C ASP A 104 -2.54 6.41 8.33
N LEU A 105 -3.19 5.46 7.66
CA LEU A 105 -4.02 5.64 6.46
C LEU A 105 -5.45 5.10 6.70
N SER A 106 -6.44 5.70 6.04
CA SER A 106 -7.83 5.23 6.05
C SER A 106 -8.49 5.57 4.72
N PHE A 107 -9.22 4.62 4.16
CA PHE A 107 -9.90 4.75 2.87
C PHE A 107 -11.40 4.40 2.92
N SER A 108 -11.89 3.85 4.03
CA SER A 108 -13.30 3.46 4.17
C SER A 108 -14.27 4.67 4.10
N GLY A 109 -13.89 5.79 4.70
CA GLY A 109 -14.66 7.04 4.67
C GLY A 109 -14.70 7.66 3.27
N LEU A 110 -13.57 7.62 2.54
CA LEU A 110 -13.48 8.09 1.16
C LEU A 110 -14.40 7.27 0.23
N LYS A 111 -14.38 5.94 0.34
CA LYS A 111 -15.32 5.06 -0.39
C LYS A 111 -16.78 5.43 -0.13
N THR A 112 -17.13 5.72 1.13
CA THR A 112 -18.48 6.12 1.51
C THR A 112 -18.86 7.47 0.89
N ALA A 113 -17.92 8.43 0.83
CA ALA A 113 -18.14 9.72 0.20
C ALA A 113 -18.40 9.60 -1.31
N VAL A 114 -17.62 8.77 -2.01
CA VAL A 114 -17.81 8.50 -3.46
C VAL A 114 -19.17 7.86 -3.73
N ARG A 115 -19.55 6.84 -2.96
CA ARG A 115 -20.88 6.22 -3.07
C ARG A 115 -22.00 7.23 -2.85
N ARG A 116 -21.90 8.08 -1.83
CA ARG A 116 -22.91 9.13 -1.57
C ARG A 116 -22.99 10.14 -2.70
N ALA A 117 -21.87 10.49 -3.35
CA ALA A 117 -21.88 11.36 -4.51
C ALA A 117 -22.59 10.71 -5.71
N CYS A 118 -22.33 9.42 -5.96
CA CYS A 118 -23.05 8.61 -6.95
C CYS A 118 -24.56 8.57 -6.66
N ASP A 119 -24.95 8.22 -5.43
CA ASP A 119 -26.36 8.14 -5.02
C ASP A 119 -27.11 9.48 -5.22
N ARG A 120 -26.45 10.61 -4.94
CA ARG A 120 -27.02 11.96 -5.17
C ARG A 120 -27.25 12.25 -6.65
N LEU A 121 -26.31 11.87 -7.52
CA LEU A 121 -26.48 12.02 -8.97
C LEU A 121 -27.65 11.17 -9.46
N VAL A 122 -27.72 9.90 -9.06
CA VAL A 122 -28.83 9.02 -9.45
C VAL A 122 -30.17 9.60 -9.02
N ALA A 123 -30.27 10.12 -7.79
CA ALA A 123 -31.49 10.75 -7.29
C ALA A 123 -31.88 12.03 -8.06
N ALA A 124 -30.90 12.81 -8.53
CA ALA A 124 -31.14 14.09 -9.19
C ALA A 124 -31.51 13.96 -10.68
N GLN A 125 -30.96 12.97 -11.38
CA GLN A 125 -31.09 12.84 -12.85
C GLN A 125 -31.46 11.44 -13.34
N GLY A 126 -31.84 10.52 -12.44
CA GLY A 126 -32.31 9.17 -12.78
C GLY A 126 -31.19 8.18 -13.18
N GLY A 127 -29.92 8.57 -13.05
CA GLY A 127 -28.77 7.73 -13.37
C GLY A 127 -27.44 8.50 -13.27
N ILE A 128 -26.35 7.87 -13.73
CA ILE A 128 -25.05 8.54 -13.90
C ILE A 128 -24.63 8.46 -15.36
N THR A 129 -24.13 9.56 -15.89
CA THR A 129 -23.54 9.62 -17.24
C THR A 129 -22.11 9.09 -17.22
N ARG A 130 -21.51 8.90 -18.40
CA ARG A 130 -20.09 8.56 -18.51
C ARG A 130 -19.20 9.67 -17.93
N ALA A 131 -19.57 10.94 -18.12
CA ALA A 131 -18.82 12.08 -17.58
C ALA A 131 -18.86 12.08 -16.05
N ASP A 132 -20.05 11.88 -15.46
CA ASP A 132 -20.18 11.75 -14.00
C ASP A 132 -19.29 10.65 -13.43
N ARG A 133 -19.24 9.51 -14.12
CA ARG A 133 -18.42 8.38 -13.72
C ARG A 133 -16.93 8.73 -13.80
N ALA A 134 -16.48 9.37 -14.88
CA ALA A 134 -15.10 9.81 -15.05
C ALA A 134 -14.68 10.79 -13.94
N ASP A 135 -15.54 11.75 -13.61
CA ASP A 135 -15.28 12.75 -12.56
C ASP A 135 -15.24 12.12 -11.15
N LEU A 136 -16.13 11.15 -10.87
CA LEU A 136 -16.08 10.37 -9.63
C LEU A 136 -14.76 9.59 -9.51
N CYS A 137 -14.31 8.96 -10.61
CA CYS A 137 -13.03 8.25 -10.68
C CYS A 137 -11.84 9.21 -10.47
N ALA A 138 -11.85 10.36 -11.15
CA ALA A 138 -10.80 11.37 -11.08
C ALA A 138 -10.68 11.95 -9.67
N GLY A 139 -11.79 12.38 -9.07
CA GLY A 139 -11.80 12.90 -7.70
C GLY A 139 -11.35 11.85 -6.68
N PHE A 140 -11.80 10.59 -6.82
CA PHE A 140 -11.36 9.50 -5.95
C PHE A 140 -9.85 9.26 -6.05
N GLN A 141 -9.32 9.13 -7.27
CA GLN A 141 -7.90 8.92 -7.51
C GLN A 141 -7.06 10.10 -6.98
N ALA A 142 -7.53 11.34 -7.17
CA ALA A 142 -6.88 12.53 -6.64
C ALA A 142 -6.84 12.51 -5.10
N ALA A 143 -7.93 12.12 -4.43
CA ALA A 143 -7.97 12.01 -2.97
C ALA A 143 -7.03 10.92 -2.43
N VAL A 144 -6.98 9.74 -3.08
CA VAL A 144 -6.02 8.67 -2.71
C VAL A 144 -4.58 9.13 -2.92
N THR A 145 -4.29 9.73 -4.08
CA THR A 145 -2.95 10.21 -4.44
C THR A 145 -2.45 11.25 -3.44
N ALA A 146 -3.25 12.27 -3.14
CA ALA A 146 -2.89 13.31 -2.17
C ALA A 146 -2.66 12.74 -0.76
N THR A 147 -3.47 11.74 -0.36
CA THR A 147 -3.30 11.08 0.95
C THR A 147 -2.00 10.30 1.02
N LEU A 148 -1.68 9.52 -0.03
CA LEU A 148 -0.43 8.77 -0.11
C LEU A 148 0.79 9.69 -0.20
N GLU A 149 0.70 10.79 -0.93
CA GLU A 149 1.75 11.79 -1.07
C GLU A 149 2.16 12.35 0.30
N GLU A 150 1.19 12.88 1.04
CA GLU A 150 1.44 13.52 2.33
C GLU A 150 1.90 12.51 3.39
N LYS A 151 1.33 11.30 3.39
CA LYS A 151 1.72 10.26 4.35
C LYS A 151 3.11 9.69 4.04
N THR A 152 3.46 9.57 2.76
CA THR A 152 4.81 9.21 2.33
C THR A 152 5.82 10.27 2.75
N ARG A 153 5.52 11.55 2.54
CA ARG A 153 6.36 12.67 2.99
C ARG A 153 6.65 12.60 4.49
N ARG A 154 5.61 12.38 5.31
CA ARG A 154 5.76 12.21 6.77
C ARG A 154 6.61 11.00 7.13
N ALA A 155 6.37 9.86 6.47
CA ALA A 155 7.13 8.63 6.70
C ALA A 155 8.62 8.80 6.35
N LEU A 156 8.93 9.45 5.23
CA LEU A 156 10.31 9.75 4.82
C LEU A 156 11.03 10.64 5.83
N ARG A 157 10.38 11.72 6.29
CA ARG A 157 10.97 12.61 7.31
C ARG A 157 11.21 11.90 8.63
N ALA A 158 10.22 11.14 9.11
CA ALA A 158 10.37 10.36 10.33
C ALA A 158 11.46 9.28 10.20
N PHE A 159 11.59 8.65 9.03
CA PHE A 159 12.63 7.67 8.75
C PHE A 159 14.01 8.34 8.74
N ALA A 160 14.14 9.45 8.00
CA ALA A 160 15.38 10.20 7.86
C ALA A 160 15.90 10.70 9.21
N ALA A 161 15.02 11.11 10.12
CA ALA A 161 15.39 11.54 11.46
C ALA A 161 16.10 10.45 12.29
N ARG A 162 15.86 9.16 12.00
CA ARG A 162 16.45 8.03 12.73
C ARG A 162 17.55 7.29 11.95
N HIS A 163 17.43 7.24 10.63
CA HIS A 163 18.22 6.36 9.76
C HIS A 163 19.01 7.10 8.68
N GLY A 164 18.76 8.40 8.50
CA GLY A 164 19.29 9.17 7.37
C GLY A 164 18.48 8.96 6.09
N VAL A 165 18.84 9.73 5.05
CA VAL A 165 18.21 9.66 3.72
C VAL A 165 18.87 8.53 2.93
N THR A 166 18.06 7.58 2.47
CA THR A 166 18.52 6.42 1.68
C THR A 166 17.61 6.20 0.47
N THR A 167 16.74 5.18 0.52
CA THR A 167 15.87 4.75 -0.58
C THR A 167 14.44 4.61 -0.09
N LEU A 168 13.50 5.11 -0.88
CA LEU A 168 12.10 4.73 -0.83
C LEU A 168 11.85 3.59 -1.81
N ALA A 169 11.61 2.40 -1.26
CA ALA A 169 11.15 1.26 -2.01
C ALA A 169 9.61 1.20 -2.02
N VAL A 170 8.98 1.04 -3.18
CA VAL A 170 7.52 0.95 -3.29
C VAL A 170 7.12 -0.31 -4.04
N ALA A 171 6.27 -1.14 -3.43
CA ALA A 171 5.77 -2.35 -4.06
C ALA A 171 4.26 -2.56 -3.83
N GLY A 172 3.66 -3.38 -4.67
CA GLY A 172 2.24 -3.74 -4.64
C GLY A 172 1.46 -3.16 -5.82
N GLY A 173 0.29 -3.75 -6.09
CA GLY A 173 -0.48 -3.47 -7.31
C GLY A 173 -0.96 -2.02 -7.45
N VAL A 174 -1.15 -1.27 -6.35
CA VAL A 174 -1.57 0.13 -6.43
C VAL A 174 -0.42 1.03 -6.88
N ALA A 175 0.83 0.64 -6.64
CA ALA A 175 2.01 1.36 -7.13
C ALA A 175 2.15 1.31 -8.66
N ALA A 176 1.40 0.42 -9.34
CA ALA A 176 1.33 0.39 -10.79
C ALA A 176 0.48 1.55 -11.37
N ASN A 177 -0.37 2.18 -10.56
CA ASN A 177 -1.14 3.35 -10.98
C ASN A 177 -0.18 4.51 -11.29
N ARG A 178 -0.25 5.07 -12.50
CA ARG A 178 0.73 6.04 -12.98
C ARG A 178 0.64 7.37 -12.24
N SER A 179 -0.56 7.82 -11.89
CA SER A 179 -0.77 9.06 -11.13
C SER A 179 -0.18 8.94 -9.73
N ILE A 180 -0.45 7.85 -9.04
CA ILE A 180 0.08 7.58 -7.70
C ILE A 180 1.60 7.44 -7.76
N ARG A 181 2.11 6.65 -8.71
CA ARG A 181 3.55 6.46 -8.90
C ARG A 181 4.28 7.78 -9.11
N ALA A 182 3.81 8.61 -10.04
CA ALA A 182 4.44 9.90 -10.33
C ALA A 182 4.46 10.84 -9.10
N ALA A 183 3.38 10.86 -8.32
CA ALA A 183 3.32 11.64 -7.09
C ALA A 183 4.33 11.13 -6.05
N LEU A 184 4.43 9.81 -5.87
CA LEU A 184 5.37 9.22 -4.92
C LEU A 184 6.84 9.41 -5.34
N GLU A 185 7.15 9.29 -6.64
CA GLU A 185 8.48 9.61 -7.20
C GLU A 185 8.84 11.08 -6.95
N THR A 186 7.88 11.99 -7.13
CA THR A 186 8.06 13.42 -6.86
C THR A 186 8.35 13.69 -5.38
N VAL A 187 7.62 13.05 -4.47
CA VAL A 187 7.88 13.18 -3.02
C VAL A 187 9.24 12.62 -2.64
N ALA A 188 9.62 11.45 -3.17
CA ALA A 188 10.92 10.84 -2.90
C ALA A 188 12.05 11.79 -3.31
N ALA A 189 11.98 12.34 -4.53
CA ALA A 189 12.97 13.30 -5.03
C ALA A 189 13.02 14.58 -4.19
N ALA A 190 11.85 15.12 -3.80
CA ALA A 190 11.78 16.34 -2.98
C ALA A 190 12.38 16.16 -1.58
N GLU A 191 12.27 14.97 -0.98
CA GLU A 191 12.85 14.64 0.31
C GLU A 191 14.27 14.01 0.19
N GLY A 192 14.82 13.94 -1.01
CA GLY A 192 16.19 13.48 -1.29
C GLY A 192 16.41 11.96 -1.35
N PHE A 193 15.35 11.16 -1.32
CA PHE A 193 15.42 9.70 -1.35
C PHE A 193 15.56 9.16 -2.76
N ALA A 194 16.39 8.12 -2.93
CA ALA A 194 16.39 7.32 -4.14
C ALA A 194 15.05 6.58 -4.29
N TRP A 195 14.56 6.46 -5.52
CA TRP A 195 13.34 5.71 -5.83
C TRP A 195 13.68 4.29 -6.28
N LEU A 196 12.99 3.30 -5.72
CA LEU A 196 13.08 1.92 -6.18
C LEU A 196 11.68 1.28 -6.21
N ALA A 197 11.31 0.73 -7.36
CA ALA A 197 10.08 -0.05 -7.50
C ALA A 197 10.41 -1.38 -8.16
N PRO A 198 10.13 -2.53 -7.53
CA PRO A 198 10.32 -3.82 -8.17
C PRO A 198 9.47 -3.94 -9.45
N PRO A 199 9.92 -4.76 -10.43
CA PRO A 199 9.11 -5.06 -11.61
C PRO A 199 7.74 -5.64 -11.23
N GLY A 200 6.72 -5.33 -12.02
CA GLY A 200 5.33 -5.75 -11.77
C GLY A 200 5.14 -7.23 -11.37
N PRO A 201 5.76 -8.21 -12.08
CA PRO A 201 5.65 -9.62 -11.71
C PRO A 201 6.17 -9.98 -10.31
N LEU A 202 7.05 -9.15 -9.74
CA LEU A 202 7.59 -9.33 -8.39
C LEU A 202 6.82 -8.56 -7.31
N CYS A 203 5.89 -7.68 -7.70
CA CYS A 203 5.01 -6.93 -6.79
C CYS A 203 3.77 -7.72 -6.36
N THR A 204 3.44 -8.82 -7.02
CA THR A 204 2.36 -9.74 -6.67
C THR A 204 2.90 -10.99 -5.97
N ASP A 205 2.03 -11.76 -5.32
CA ASP A 205 2.42 -12.98 -4.61
C ASP A 205 3.04 -14.00 -5.56
N ASN A 206 4.29 -14.39 -5.28
CA ASN A 206 5.03 -15.34 -6.11
C ASN A 206 6.06 -16.12 -5.29
N GLY A 207 6.56 -17.21 -5.87
CA GLY A 207 7.56 -18.07 -5.21
C GLY A 207 8.94 -17.42 -5.06
N ALA A 208 9.31 -16.51 -5.96
CA ALA A 208 10.65 -15.89 -5.96
C ALA A 208 10.86 -14.99 -4.74
N ILE A 209 9.86 -14.18 -4.36
CA ILE A 209 9.96 -13.32 -3.16
C ILE A 209 10.05 -14.15 -1.88
N THR A 210 9.38 -15.30 -1.85
CA THR A 210 9.44 -16.24 -0.72
C THR A 210 10.83 -16.89 -0.64
N ALA A 211 11.34 -17.36 -1.77
CA ALA A 211 12.67 -17.97 -1.86
C ALA A 211 13.78 -16.96 -1.48
N TRP A 212 13.67 -15.71 -1.95
CA TRP A 212 14.62 -14.65 -1.62
C TRP A 212 14.64 -14.32 -0.13
N ALA A 213 13.46 -14.12 0.47
CA ALA A 213 13.37 -13.89 1.90
C ALA A 213 13.89 -15.08 2.73
N ALA A 214 13.73 -16.32 2.26
CA ALA A 214 14.36 -17.48 2.90
C ALA A 214 15.89 -17.44 2.78
N ALA A 215 16.43 -17.09 1.61
CA ALA A 215 17.88 -17.00 1.37
C ALA A 215 18.56 -15.94 2.26
N GLU A 216 17.98 -14.74 2.35
CA GLU A 216 18.45 -13.66 3.24
C GLU A 216 18.46 -14.08 4.72
N ARG A 217 17.52 -14.94 5.13
CA ARG A 217 17.42 -15.44 6.51
C ARG A 217 18.32 -16.63 6.81
N MET A 218 18.54 -17.51 5.83
CA MET A 218 19.46 -18.65 5.94
C MET A 218 20.89 -18.20 6.26
N ALA A 219 21.28 -17.00 5.83
CA ALA A 219 22.57 -16.40 6.17
C ALA A 219 22.70 -16.03 7.67
N LEU A 220 21.59 -15.95 8.41
CA LEU A 220 21.55 -15.45 9.78
C LEU A 220 21.16 -16.50 10.83
N ARG A 221 20.44 -17.55 10.43
CA ARG A 221 19.92 -18.57 11.35
C ARG A 221 19.83 -19.96 10.72
N GLY A 222 19.75 -20.98 11.57
CA GLY A 222 19.48 -22.35 11.16
C GLY A 222 18.05 -22.60 10.67
N PRO A 223 17.78 -23.81 10.13
CA PRO A 223 16.46 -24.17 9.60
C PRO A 223 15.40 -24.32 10.70
N ASP A 224 14.13 -24.15 10.31
CA ASP A 224 12.97 -24.45 11.16
C ASP A 224 12.71 -25.96 11.25
N ALA A 225 11.97 -26.36 12.28
CA ALA A 225 11.50 -27.73 12.43
C ALA A 225 10.44 -28.07 11.36
N LEU A 226 10.39 -29.34 10.92
CA LEU A 226 9.50 -29.78 9.84
C LEU A 226 8.00 -29.76 10.21
N ASP A 227 7.69 -29.63 11.50
CA ASP A 227 6.34 -29.48 12.05
C ASP A 227 5.91 -28.02 12.22
N LEU A 228 6.63 -27.06 11.63
CA LEU A 228 6.34 -25.63 11.72
C LEU A 228 4.88 -25.33 11.33
N PRO A 229 4.06 -24.76 12.24
CA PRO A 229 2.65 -24.49 11.95
C PRO A 229 2.48 -23.27 11.05
N ALA A 230 1.49 -23.33 10.17
CA ALA A 230 1.06 -22.15 9.43
C ALA A 230 0.46 -21.09 10.37
N ARG A 231 0.83 -19.82 10.17
CA ARG A 231 0.33 -18.68 10.96
C ARG A 231 -0.50 -17.77 10.06
N PRO A 232 -1.84 -17.88 10.06
CA PRO A 232 -2.71 -17.02 9.26
C PRO A 232 -2.59 -15.53 9.63
N ARG A 233 -2.16 -15.25 10.86
CA ARG A 233 -1.84 -13.90 11.36
C ARG A 233 -0.46 -13.93 11.95
N TRP A 234 0.49 -13.47 11.15
CA TRP A 234 1.88 -13.36 11.53
C TRP A 234 2.28 -11.89 11.42
N PRO A 235 2.32 -11.14 12.53
CA PRO A 235 2.74 -9.75 12.49
C PRO A 235 4.18 -9.68 11.98
N LEU A 236 4.44 -8.75 11.05
CA LEU A 236 5.77 -8.54 10.50
C LEU A 236 6.67 -7.81 11.51
N ASP A 237 6.12 -6.78 12.15
CA ASP A 237 6.70 -6.12 13.31
C ASP A 237 6.08 -6.73 14.58
N ALA A 238 6.87 -7.48 15.35
CA ALA A 238 6.41 -8.13 16.56
C ALA A 238 6.21 -7.16 17.74
N GLU A 239 6.80 -5.97 17.66
CA GLU A 239 6.73 -4.93 18.71
C GLU A 239 5.58 -3.95 18.45
N ALA A 240 5.08 -3.87 17.22
CA ALA A 240 3.99 -2.96 16.88
C ALA A 240 2.64 -3.39 17.47
N ALA A 241 1.92 -2.43 18.05
CA ALA A 241 0.55 -2.63 18.51
C ALA A 241 -0.39 -3.05 17.34
N PRO A 242 -1.39 -3.91 17.56
CA PRO A 242 -2.37 -4.28 16.53
C PRO A 242 -3.07 -3.06 15.92
N MET A 243 -3.09 -2.91 14.58
CA MET A 243 -3.81 -1.79 13.93
C MET A 243 -5.33 -1.98 13.89
N LEU A 244 -5.76 -3.24 13.80
CA LEU A 244 -7.16 -3.66 13.84
C LEU A 244 -7.31 -4.68 14.96
N GLY A 245 -8.33 -4.48 15.81
CA GLY A 245 -8.51 -5.17 17.09
C GLY A 245 -8.20 -6.66 17.12
N SER A 246 -7.81 -7.15 18.30
CA SER A 246 -7.46 -8.54 18.56
C SER A 246 -8.69 -9.45 18.52
N GLY A 247 -9.08 -9.91 17.33
CA GLY A 247 -10.00 -11.05 17.22
C GLY A 247 -9.36 -12.33 17.76
N ARG A 248 -10.14 -13.42 17.88
CA ARG A 248 -9.69 -14.76 18.36
C ARG A 248 -8.45 -15.35 17.65
N LYS A 249 -8.00 -14.77 16.53
CA LYS A 249 -6.83 -15.21 15.74
C LYS A 249 -5.61 -14.28 15.87
N GLY A 250 -5.65 -13.26 16.73
CA GLY A 250 -4.60 -12.25 16.89
C GLY A 250 -4.79 -11.00 16.01
N ALA A 251 -3.87 -10.04 16.14
CA ALA A 251 -3.84 -8.80 15.38
C ALA A 251 -3.87 -9.05 13.87
N LYS A 252 -4.67 -8.27 13.12
CA LYS A 252 -4.41 -8.17 11.67
C LYS A 252 -3.10 -7.41 11.47
N ALA A 253 -2.24 -7.92 10.60
CA ALA A 253 -1.00 -7.27 10.18
C ALA A 253 -1.34 -5.99 9.41
#